data_AF-K6DQQ3-F1
#
_entry.id   AF-K6DQQ3-F1
#
_cell.length_a   1.000
_cell.length_b   1.000
_cell.length_c   1.000
_cell.angle_alpha   90.00
_cell.angle_beta   90.00
_cell.angle_gamma   90.00
#
_symmetry.space_group_name_H-M   'P 1'
#
loop_
_entity.id
_entity.type
_entity.pdbx_description
1 polymer ?
#
loop_
_entity_poly.entity_id
_entity_poly.type
_entity_poly.pdbx_seq_one_letter_code
_entity_poly.pdbx_strand_id
1 'polypeptide(L)'
;MKIREIELPGIGKKYEIITKSEDKIVVIIHDDGRRDLYYFDQEDYEESIASTTMDDSEARQIAAIIGGMTYAPKALETIEMAFDDLVIEWSKVEAGAKAENQTIGNLNIRQSYEVNIIAIIKRRNHKKIHTPGPETLLEVGDTVIVSGQRNQVKTIVKEILSRRDG
;
A
#
# COMPACT_ATOMS: atom_id res chain seq x y z
N MET A 1 -16.24 2.63 8.50
CA MET A 1 -17.39 2.00 7.81
C MET A 1 -17.87 0.89 8.72
N LYS A 2 -19.17 0.84 9.04
CA LYS A 2 -19.73 -0.20 9.90
C LYS A 2 -20.60 -1.11 9.04
N ILE A 3 -20.33 -2.41 9.08
CA ILE A 3 -21.16 -3.44 8.47
C ILE A 3 -22.16 -3.87 9.56
N ARG A 4 -23.44 -3.91 9.23
CA ARG A 4 -24.47 -4.44 10.14
C ARG A 4 -24.79 -5.88 9.74
N GLU A 5 -24.59 -6.80 10.68
CA GLU A 5 -24.91 -8.22 10.51
C GLU A 5 -26.24 -8.55 11.17
N ILE A 6 -27.06 -9.33 10.49
CA ILE A 6 -28.39 -9.76 10.92
C ILE A 6 -28.54 -11.24 10.59
N GLU A 7 -28.79 -12.08 11.60
CA GLU A 7 -29.18 -13.47 11.39
C GLU A 7 -30.59 -13.52 10.78
N LEU A 8 -30.77 -14.34 9.74
CA LEU A 8 -32.05 -14.62 9.10
C LEU A 8 -32.41 -16.10 9.34
N PRO A 9 -33.17 -16.43 10.40
CA PRO A 9 -33.48 -17.82 10.75
C PRO A 9 -34.09 -18.62 9.59
N GLY A 10 -33.43 -19.72 9.22
CA GLY A 10 -33.86 -20.61 8.13
C GLY A 10 -33.53 -20.11 6.71
N ILE A 11 -32.79 -19.01 6.59
CA ILE A 11 -32.33 -18.44 5.31
C ILE A 11 -30.81 -18.35 5.33
N GLY A 12 -30.23 -17.73 6.35
CA GLY A 12 -28.79 -17.57 6.51
C GLY A 12 -28.45 -16.25 7.20
N LYS A 13 -27.51 -15.47 6.65
CA LYS A 13 -27.06 -14.19 7.23
C LYS A 13 -27.18 -13.04 6.25
N LYS A 14 -27.66 -11.90 6.75
CA LYS A 14 -27.74 -10.63 6.02
C LYS A 14 -26.68 -9.67 6.53
N TYR A 15 -26.00 -9.01 5.59
CA TYR A 15 -25.03 -7.95 5.83
C TYR A 15 -25.51 -6.69 5.14
N GLU A 16 -25.68 -5.61 5.89
CA GLU A 16 -26.00 -4.28 5.36
C GLU A 16 -24.76 -3.39 5.43
N ILE A 17 -24.49 -2.72 4.33
CA ILE A 17 -23.31 -1.89 4.13
C ILE A 17 -23.76 -0.53 3.59
N ILE A 18 -23.35 0.54 4.24
CA ILE A 18 -23.43 1.90 3.67
C ILE A 18 -22.00 2.33 3.34
N THR A 19 -21.74 2.60 2.06
CA THR A 19 -20.41 3.01 1.57
C THR A 19 -20.11 4.46 1.97
N LYS A 20 -18.88 4.91 1.75
CA LYS A 20 -18.52 6.33 1.94
C LYS A 20 -19.23 7.25 0.93
N SER A 21 -19.65 6.71 -0.21
CA SER A 21 -20.40 7.42 -1.25
C SER A 21 -21.91 7.33 -1.00
N GLU A 22 -22.34 6.88 0.18
CA GLU A 22 -23.75 6.75 0.56
C GLU A 22 -24.52 5.72 -0.28
N ASP A 23 -23.84 4.73 -0.85
CA ASP A 23 -24.52 3.58 -1.47
C ASP A 23 -24.93 2.58 -0.39
N LYS A 24 -26.18 2.13 -0.41
CA LYS A 24 -26.63 1.01 0.42
C LYS A 24 -26.55 -0.29 -0.38
N ILE A 25 -25.73 -1.20 0.12
CA ILE A 25 -25.54 -2.55 -0.42
C ILE A 25 -25.96 -3.57 0.63
N VAL A 26 -26.71 -4.58 0.22
CA VAL A 26 -27.07 -5.71 1.08
C VAL A 26 -26.55 -7.00 0.46
N VAL A 27 -25.89 -7.81 1.27
CA VAL A 27 -25.48 -9.17 0.91
C VAL A 27 -26.25 -10.15 1.80
N ILE A 28 -26.92 -11.14 1.21
CA ILE A 28 -27.48 -12.28 1.92
C ILE A 28 -26.65 -13.50 1.56
N ILE A 29 -26.09 -14.17 2.56
CA ILE A 29 -25.44 -15.47 2.41
C ILE A 29 -26.45 -16.51 2.90
N HIS A 30 -26.92 -17.35 1.99
CA HIS A 30 -27.86 -18.42 2.31
C HIS A 30 -27.14 -19.64 2.89
N ASP A 31 -27.83 -20.42 3.72
CA ASP A 31 -27.32 -21.66 4.31
C ASP A 31 -26.99 -22.73 3.26
N ASP A 32 -27.61 -22.64 2.08
CA ASP A 32 -27.34 -23.53 0.93
C ASP A 32 -26.13 -23.09 0.07
N GLY A 33 -25.45 -22.01 0.46
CA GLY A 33 -24.27 -21.48 -0.22
C GLY A 33 -24.57 -20.47 -1.33
N ARG A 34 -25.83 -20.20 -1.68
CA ARG A 34 -26.16 -19.08 -2.58
C ARG A 34 -25.93 -17.74 -1.91
N ARG A 35 -25.63 -16.72 -2.72
CA ARG A 35 -25.44 -15.36 -2.24
C ARG A 35 -26.22 -14.38 -3.09
N ASP A 36 -27.06 -13.58 -2.44
CA ASP A 36 -27.77 -12.48 -3.08
C ASP A 36 -27.09 -11.16 -2.75
N LEU A 37 -26.90 -10.32 -3.76
CA LEU A 37 -26.41 -8.96 -3.63
C LEU A 37 -27.50 -8.01 -4.12
N TYR A 38 -27.81 -7.00 -3.31
CA TYR A 38 -28.78 -5.96 -3.62
C TYR A 38 -28.13 -4.59 -3.54
N TYR A 39 -28.48 -3.73 -4.48
CA TYR A 39 -28.10 -2.32 -4.50
C TYR A 39 -29.37 -1.48 -4.43
N PHE A 40 -29.39 -0.55 -3.48
CA PHE A 40 -30.57 0.27 -3.17
C PHE A 40 -30.44 1.67 -3.75
N ASP A 41 -31.58 2.32 -3.97
CA ASP A 41 -31.63 3.72 -4.34
C ASP A 41 -30.97 4.58 -3.24
N GLN A 42 -30.19 5.59 -3.63
CA GLN A 42 -29.59 6.53 -2.69
C GLN A 42 -30.62 7.50 -2.10
N GLU A 43 -31.70 7.78 -2.84
CA GLU A 43 -32.80 8.64 -2.38
C GLU A 43 -33.82 7.86 -1.52
N ASP A 44 -33.93 6.55 -1.72
CA ASP A 44 -34.77 5.65 -0.93
C ASP A 44 -34.07 4.30 -0.64
N TYR A 45 -33.48 4.21 0.55
CA TYR A 45 -32.81 2.99 1.01
C TYR A 45 -33.73 1.79 1.25
N GLU A 46 -35.05 1.91 1.09
CA GLU A 46 -35.96 0.76 1.16
C GLU A 46 -36.25 0.15 -0.22
N GLU A 47 -35.90 0.84 -1.32
CA GLU A 47 -36.09 0.36 -2.68
C GLU A 47 -34.80 -0.21 -3.29
N SER A 48 -34.81 -1.51 -3.61
CA SER A 48 -33.71 -2.14 -4.34
C SER A 48 -33.86 -1.89 -5.84
N ILE A 49 -32.89 -1.25 -6.46
CA ILE A 49 -32.90 -0.93 -7.90
C ILE A 49 -32.10 -1.92 -8.75
N ALA A 50 -31.21 -2.71 -8.14
CA ALA A 50 -30.50 -3.79 -8.82
C ALA A 50 -30.22 -4.96 -7.87
N SER A 51 -30.20 -6.18 -8.42
CA SER A 51 -29.81 -7.36 -7.66
C SER A 51 -29.14 -8.40 -8.54
N THR A 52 -28.38 -9.29 -7.91
CA THR A 52 -27.84 -10.50 -8.55
C THR A 52 -27.78 -11.63 -7.53
N THR A 53 -27.99 -12.85 -8.01
CA THR A 53 -27.85 -14.09 -7.25
C THR A 53 -26.67 -14.85 -7.82
N MET A 54 -25.81 -15.35 -6.95
CA MET A 54 -24.59 -16.08 -7.30
C MET A 54 -24.55 -17.41 -6.55
N ASP A 55 -23.97 -18.43 -7.17
CA ASP A 55 -23.57 -19.63 -6.45
C ASP A 55 -22.27 -19.42 -5.63
N ASP A 56 -21.83 -20.44 -4.89
CA ASP A 56 -20.63 -20.33 -4.06
C ASP A 56 -19.35 -20.08 -4.87
N SER A 57 -19.25 -20.65 -6.07
CA SER A 57 -18.08 -20.49 -6.94
C SER A 57 -18.02 -19.10 -7.54
N GLU A 58 -19.12 -18.62 -8.14
CA GLU A 58 -19.23 -17.28 -8.73
C GLU A 58 -18.94 -16.19 -7.70
N ALA A 59 -19.54 -16.31 -6.51
CA ALA A 59 -19.35 -15.33 -5.45
C ALA A 59 -17.91 -15.27 -4.95
N ARG A 60 -17.22 -16.42 -4.83
CA ARG A 60 -15.79 -16.45 -4.46
C ARG A 60 -14.91 -15.80 -5.51
N GLN A 61 -15.19 -16.01 -6.80
CA GLN A 61 -14.44 -15.38 -7.88
C GLN A 61 -14.60 -13.85 -7.85
N ILE A 62 -15.83 -13.36 -7.67
CA ILE A 62 -16.09 -11.93 -7.54
C ILE A 62 -15.43 -11.36 -6.28
N ALA A 63 -15.49 -12.08 -5.16
CA ALA A 63 -14.81 -11.68 -3.93
C ALA A 63 -13.30 -11.56 -4.11
N ALA A 64 -12.66 -12.45 -4.89
CA ALA A 64 -11.23 -12.36 -5.20
C ALA A 64 -10.90 -11.12 -6.05
N ILE A 65 -11.77 -10.74 -6.98
CA ILE A 65 -11.62 -9.52 -7.78
C ILE A 65 -11.77 -8.27 -6.89
N ILE A 66 -12.85 -8.19 -6.11
CA ILE A 66 -13.13 -7.05 -5.22
C ILE A 66 -12.07 -6.94 -4.11
N GLY A 67 -11.64 -8.07 -3.55
CA GLY A 67 -10.60 -8.14 -2.53
C GLY A 67 -9.19 -7.87 -3.05
N GLY A 68 -9.02 -7.53 -4.33
CA GLY A 68 -7.73 -7.18 -4.91
C GLY A 68 -6.78 -8.36 -5.13
N MET A 69 -7.23 -9.61 -4.95
CA MET A 69 -6.42 -10.81 -5.16
C MET A 69 -6.12 -11.04 -6.64
N THR A 70 -7.04 -10.66 -7.53
CA THR A 70 -6.86 -10.75 -8.99
C THR A 70 -6.05 -9.57 -9.54
N TYR A 71 -6.26 -8.38 -8.98
CA TYR A 71 -5.58 -7.15 -9.37
C TYR A 71 -5.63 -6.13 -8.23
N ALA A 72 -4.47 -5.80 -7.68
CA ALA A 72 -4.32 -4.69 -6.75
C ALA A 72 -3.57 -3.55 -7.46
N PRO A 73 -4.09 -2.31 -7.46
CA PRO A 73 -3.32 -1.15 -7.86
C PRO A 73 -2.01 -1.07 -7.06
N LYS A 74 -0.86 -0.85 -7.72
CA LYS A 74 0.48 -0.79 -7.10
C LYS A 74 0.58 0.17 -5.89
N ALA A 75 -0.29 1.18 -5.83
CA ALA A 75 -0.38 2.11 -4.71
C ALA A 75 -0.92 1.48 -3.41
N LEU A 76 -1.70 0.40 -3.51
CA LEU A 76 -2.31 -0.30 -2.37
C LEU A 76 -1.46 -1.46 -1.84
N GLU A 77 -0.60 -2.08 -2.66
CA GLU A 77 0.41 -3.07 -2.21
C GLU A 77 1.41 -2.50 -1.20
N THR A 78 1.52 -1.17 -1.09
CA THR A 78 2.53 -0.51 -0.25
C THR A 78 2.07 -0.32 1.21
N ILE A 79 0.79 -0.59 1.54
CA ILE A 79 0.21 -0.24 2.85
C ILE A 79 0.06 -1.46 3.78
N GLU A 80 0.14 -2.69 3.27
CA GLU A 80 0.05 -3.92 4.08
C GLU A 80 1.38 -4.41 4.67
N MET A 81 2.45 -3.62 4.60
CA MET A 81 3.64 -3.86 5.44
C MET A 81 3.45 -3.20 6.81
N ALA A 82 2.61 -3.82 7.63
CA ALA A 82 2.46 -3.50 9.04
C ALA A 82 3.77 -3.73 9.80
N PHE A 83 4.59 -2.70 9.89
CA PHE A 83 5.54 -2.48 10.97
C PHE A 83 5.30 -1.02 11.40
N ASP A 84 4.60 -0.79 12.50
CA ASP A 84 3.93 0.47 12.88
C ASP A 84 4.68 1.79 12.57
N ASP A 85 6.02 1.80 12.55
CA ASP A 85 6.86 2.96 12.22
C ASP A 85 7.92 2.75 11.11
N LEU A 86 7.99 1.58 10.48
CA LEU A 86 8.95 1.32 9.41
C LEU A 86 8.44 1.90 8.09
N VAL A 87 9.29 2.66 7.39
CA VAL A 87 8.96 3.25 6.10
C VAL A 87 10.00 2.90 5.06
N ILE A 88 9.58 2.92 3.79
CA ILE A 88 10.45 2.89 2.63
C ILE A 88 10.32 4.23 1.92
N GLU A 89 11.45 4.88 1.62
CA GLU A 89 11.47 6.18 0.95
C GLU A 89 12.43 6.17 -0.24
N TRP A 90 12.03 6.88 -1.31
CA TRP A 90 12.84 7.12 -2.50
C TRP A 90 13.29 8.57 -2.45
N SER A 91 14.59 8.79 -2.23
CA SER A 91 15.16 10.13 -2.22
C SER A 91 16.27 10.26 -3.24
N LYS A 92 16.36 11.43 -3.87
CA LYS A 92 17.45 11.75 -4.78
C LYS A 92 18.65 12.25 -3.98
N VAL A 93 19.86 11.91 -4.44
CA VAL A 93 21.07 12.61 -4.00
C VAL A 93 21.08 13.99 -4.64
N GLU A 94 20.87 15.03 -3.85
CA GLU A 94 20.90 16.41 -4.33
C GLU A 94 22.33 16.90 -4.56
N ALA A 95 22.47 17.91 -5.42
CA ALA A 95 23.74 18.60 -5.59
C ALA A 95 24.11 19.34 -4.29
N GLY A 96 25.32 19.11 -3.78
CA GLY A 96 25.77 19.64 -2.50
C GLY A 96 25.31 18.85 -1.27
N ALA A 97 24.71 17.67 -1.46
CA ALA A 97 24.40 16.75 -0.36
C ALA A 97 25.67 16.09 0.19
N LYS A 98 25.66 15.66 1.46
CA LYS A 98 26.82 14.96 2.06
C LYS A 98 27.12 13.63 1.38
N ALA A 99 26.13 12.99 0.76
CA ALA A 99 26.28 11.77 0.00
C ALA A 99 26.97 11.95 -1.36
N GLU A 100 27.08 13.17 -1.87
CA GLU A 100 27.67 13.42 -3.18
C GLU A 100 29.11 12.89 -3.26
N ASN A 101 29.36 12.00 -4.21
CA ASN A 101 30.65 11.35 -4.46
C ASN A 101 31.20 10.58 -3.23
N GLN A 102 30.32 10.10 -2.36
CA GLN A 102 30.67 9.24 -1.23
C GLN A 102 30.19 7.80 -1.48
N THR A 103 30.93 6.83 -0.95
CA THR A 103 30.47 5.43 -0.94
C THR A 103 29.53 5.18 0.24
N ILE A 104 28.67 4.17 0.12
CA ILE A 104 27.77 3.76 1.22
C ILE A 104 28.56 3.48 2.50
N GLY A 105 29.71 2.81 2.38
CA GLY A 105 30.60 2.48 3.50
C GLY A 105 31.13 3.72 4.20
N ASN A 106 31.54 4.76 3.45
CA ASN A 106 32.04 6.01 4.03
C ASN A 106 30.96 6.79 4.79
N LEU A 107 29.71 6.73 4.32
CA LEU A 107 28.59 7.43 4.97
C LEU A 107 28.12 6.74 6.25
N ASN A 108 28.49 5.47 6.42
CA ASN A 108 28.19 4.65 7.58
C ASN A 108 26.71 4.68 8.02
N ILE A 109 25.80 4.68 7.04
CA ILE A 109 24.37 4.97 7.24
C ILE A 109 23.71 3.96 8.19
N ARG A 110 23.97 2.67 7.99
CA ARG A 110 23.37 1.61 8.81
C ARG A 110 23.75 1.70 10.28
N GLN A 111 25.00 2.05 10.59
CA GLN A 111 25.48 2.08 11.97
C GLN A 111 25.18 3.43 12.65
N SER A 112 25.17 4.53 11.88
CA SER A 112 25.01 5.88 12.44
C SER A 112 23.56 6.33 12.51
N TYR A 113 22.70 5.82 11.63
CA TYR A 113 21.31 6.24 11.49
C TYR A 113 20.31 5.09 11.57
N GLU A 114 20.76 3.83 11.70
CA GLU A 114 19.90 2.64 11.72
C GLU A 114 19.01 2.48 10.47
N VAL A 115 19.41 3.10 9.35
CA VAL A 115 18.71 3.01 8.05
C VAL A 115 19.47 2.10 7.10
N ASN A 116 18.74 1.29 6.32
CA ASN A 116 19.32 0.46 5.27
C ASN A 116 19.09 1.09 3.90
N ILE A 117 20.12 1.09 3.05
CA ILE A 117 19.95 1.32 1.62
C ILE A 117 19.64 -0.04 0.98
N ILE A 118 18.44 -0.20 0.44
CA ILE A 118 18.00 -1.45 -0.17
C ILE A 118 18.22 -1.49 -1.68
N ALA A 119 18.19 -0.34 -2.35
CA ALA A 119 18.46 -0.25 -3.79
C ALA A 119 18.90 1.14 -4.21
N ILE A 120 19.56 1.23 -5.36
CA ILE A 120 19.92 2.49 -6.01
C ILE A 120 19.55 2.43 -7.49
N ILE A 121 18.94 3.50 -8.00
CA ILE A 121 18.73 3.72 -9.43
C ILE A 121 19.70 4.80 -9.88
N LYS A 122 20.66 4.40 -10.72
CA LYS A 122 21.67 5.30 -11.26
C LYS A 122 21.05 6.28 -12.24
N ARG A 123 21.28 7.59 -12.04
CA ARG A 123 20.75 8.63 -12.97
C ARG A 123 21.23 8.36 -14.39
N ARG A 124 22.54 8.22 -14.57
CA ARG A 124 23.21 8.29 -15.89
C ARG A 124 22.66 7.28 -16.91
N ASN A 125 22.29 6.09 -16.47
CA ASN A 125 21.90 4.98 -17.35
C ASN A 125 20.65 4.23 -16.87
N HIS A 126 19.95 4.72 -15.84
CA HIS A 126 18.80 4.07 -15.22
C HIS A 126 19.08 2.64 -14.71
N LYS A 127 20.37 2.28 -14.50
CA LYS A 127 20.74 0.97 -13.97
C LYS A 127 20.22 0.84 -12.55
N LYS A 128 19.51 -0.26 -12.28
CA LYS A 128 19.04 -0.63 -10.95
C LYS A 128 20.07 -1.51 -10.27
N ILE A 129 20.50 -1.12 -9.08
CA ILE A 129 21.37 -1.91 -8.20
C ILE A 129 20.49 -2.38 -7.05
N HIS A 130 20.17 -3.67 -7.03
CA HIS A 130 19.21 -4.26 -6.09
C HIS A 130 19.80 -4.65 -4.74
N THR A 131 21.12 -4.70 -4.64
CA THR A 131 21.83 -5.04 -3.39
C THR A 131 23.15 -4.28 -3.38
N PRO A 132 23.12 -2.97 -3.11
CA PRO A 132 24.32 -2.15 -3.17
C PRO A 132 25.25 -2.48 -1.99
N GLY A 133 26.50 -2.81 -2.29
CA GLY A 133 27.53 -3.04 -1.27
C GLY A 133 28.17 -1.73 -0.77
N PRO A 134 28.98 -1.79 0.30
CA PRO A 134 29.60 -0.61 0.91
C PRO A 134 30.49 0.20 -0.05
N GLU A 135 31.04 -0.43 -1.08
CA GLU A 135 31.83 0.19 -2.14
C GLU A 135 31.01 0.98 -3.18
N THR A 136 29.67 0.90 -3.13
CA THR A 136 28.81 1.58 -4.10
C THR A 136 28.91 3.10 -3.93
N LEU A 137 29.37 3.80 -4.96
CA LEU A 137 29.45 5.26 -5.02
C LEU A 137 28.06 5.87 -5.25
N LEU A 138 27.71 6.89 -4.48
CA LEU A 138 26.51 7.72 -4.67
C LEU A 138 26.86 8.98 -5.47
N GLU A 139 26.12 9.21 -6.55
CA GLU A 139 26.33 10.35 -7.45
C GLU A 139 25.09 11.25 -7.46
N VAL A 140 25.27 12.54 -7.78
CA VAL A 140 24.17 13.49 -7.87
C VAL A 140 23.10 13.01 -8.85
N GLY A 141 21.85 13.06 -8.38
CA GLY A 141 20.66 12.65 -9.13
C GLY A 141 20.36 11.14 -9.05
N ASP A 142 21.23 10.32 -8.46
CA ASP A 142 20.90 8.94 -8.15
C ASP A 142 19.69 8.89 -7.23
N THR A 143 18.77 7.95 -7.48
CA THR A 143 17.65 7.70 -6.55
C THR A 143 18.06 6.58 -5.61
N VAL A 144 18.13 6.89 -4.34
CA VAL A 144 18.45 5.95 -3.26
C VAL A 144 17.14 5.51 -2.62
N ILE A 145 16.95 4.20 -2.52
CA ILE A 145 15.80 3.60 -1.87
C ILE A 145 16.25 3.11 -0.50
N VAL A 146 15.62 3.65 0.54
CA VAL A 146 16.01 3.42 1.93
C VAL A 146 14.87 2.87 2.76
N SER A 147 15.19 2.06 3.77
CA SER A 147 14.22 1.53 4.73
C SER A 147 14.71 1.68 6.18
N GLY A 148 13.81 2.01 7.09
CA GLY A 148 14.13 2.25 8.51
C GLY A 148 12.94 2.87 9.23
N GLN A 149 13.11 3.27 10.50
CA GLN A 149 12.05 3.99 11.21
C GLN A 149 11.82 5.38 10.59
N ARG A 150 10.57 5.85 10.56
CA ARG A 150 10.19 7.11 9.91
C ARG A 150 11.04 8.32 10.31
N ASN A 151 11.34 8.45 11.60
CA ASN A 151 12.19 9.54 12.11
C ASN A 151 13.63 9.45 11.57
N GLN A 152 14.22 8.25 11.58
CA GLN A 152 15.57 7.98 11.10
C GLN A 152 15.69 8.21 9.59
N VAL A 153 14.71 7.73 8.82
CA VAL A 153 14.65 7.95 7.36
C VAL A 153 14.59 9.44 7.05
N LYS A 154 13.72 10.21 7.72
CA LYS A 154 13.67 11.68 7.57
C LYS A 154 15.02 12.34 7.89
N THR A 155 15.69 11.90 8.95
CA THR A 155 17.01 12.42 9.33
C THR A 155 18.04 12.17 8.24
N ILE A 156 18.14 10.96 7.68
CA ILE A 156 19.13 10.71 6.62
C ILE A 156 18.81 11.46 5.34
N VAL A 157 17.52 11.62 5.00
CA VAL A 157 17.13 12.36 3.81
C VAL A 157 17.63 13.79 3.95
N LYS A 158 17.35 14.42 5.09
CA LYS A 158 17.78 15.78 5.38
C LYS A 158 19.31 15.95 5.47
N GLU A 159 20.00 15.09 6.21
CA GLU A 159 21.42 15.30 6.55
C GLU A 159 22.40 14.72 5.52
N ILE A 160 21.99 13.66 4.83
CA ILE A 160 22.85 12.87 3.93
C ILE A 160 22.49 13.10 2.46
N LEU A 161 21.20 13.10 2.11
CA LEU A 161 20.76 13.06 0.71
C LEU A 161 20.33 14.43 0.17
N SER A 162 19.88 15.35 1.02
CA SER A 162 19.50 16.71 0.66
C SER A 162 20.66 17.70 0.82
N ARG A 163 20.57 18.81 0.10
CA ARG A 163 21.48 19.95 0.25
C ARG A 163 21.33 20.55 1.65
N ARG A 164 22.45 20.91 2.28
CA ARG A 164 22.50 21.40 3.68
C ARG A 164 21.79 22.73 3.97
N ASP A 165 21.23 23.39 2.95
CA ASP A 165 20.66 24.76 3.04
C ASP A 165 19.16 24.82 2.67
N GLY A 166 18.38 23.77 2.97
CA GLY A 166 16.93 23.70 2.75
C GLY A 166 16.14 23.37 4.01
#